data_AF-A0AAD5UTA6-F1
#
_entry.id   AF-A0AAD5UTA6-F1
#
_cell.length_a   1.000
_cell.length_b   1.000
_cell.length_c   1.000
_cell.angle_alpha   90.00
_cell.angle_beta   90.00
_cell.angle_gamma   90.00
#
_symmetry.space_group_name_H-M   'P 1'
#
loop_
_entity.id
_entity.type
_entity.pdbx_description
1 polymer ?
#
loop_
_entity_poly.entity_id
_entity_poly.type
_entity_poly.pdbx_seq_one_letter_code
_entity_poly.pdbx_strand_id
1 'polypeptide(L)'
;MDSVERLITNQDLLELFRQEKERQKAFPPATNLLPDEIFWRDHQVWLQEKGYMLRPRYHPDWIPSSPTYVRSKYWAVPEDATLPYSPHILDAKRISTGELVMLKKVSKTYHPEEADIHEFLTADPFDSYPENHCAPLYETLQSPNDEDITLLVLPLYRRFDDPPFETVGEIVEFFRQIFEGLRFMHQCHVAHW
;
A
#
# COMPACT_ATOMS: atom_id res chain seq x y z
N MET A 1 -22.51 -33.25 -1.25
CA MET A 1 -22.04 -33.72 -2.56
C MET A 1 -21.66 -32.51 -3.40
N ASP A 2 -20.46 -31.94 -3.37
CA ASP A 2 -19.34 -31.89 -2.42
C ASP A 2 -18.48 -30.76 -3.01
N SER A 3 -18.57 -29.57 -2.45
CA SER A 3 -17.67 -28.46 -2.78
C SER A 3 -16.70 -28.33 -1.64
N VAL A 4 -15.61 -29.10 -1.73
CA VAL A 4 -14.50 -29.05 -0.77
C VAL A 4 -13.70 -27.79 -1.09
N GLU A 5 -13.71 -26.82 -0.18
CA GLU A 5 -12.70 -25.75 -0.12
C GLU A 5 -11.32 -26.41 -0.09
N ARG A 6 -10.57 -26.27 -1.19
CA ARG A 6 -9.16 -26.66 -1.19
C ARG A 6 -8.41 -25.68 -0.30
N LEU A 7 -7.90 -26.19 0.82
CA LEU A 7 -6.91 -25.51 1.64
C LEU A 7 -5.68 -25.21 0.77
N ILE A 8 -5.31 -23.94 0.66
CA ILE A 8 -4.10 -23.48 -0.03
C ILE A 8 -2.91 -24.09 0.72
N THR A 9 -2.10 -24.90 0.02
CA THR A 9 -0.96 -25.57 0.62
C THR A 9 0.27 -24.65 0.65
N ASN A 10 1.25 -24.94 1.51
CA ASN A 10 2.53 -24.23 1.50
C ASN A 10 3.25 -24.30 0.14
N GLN A 11 2.99 -25.35 -0.66
CA GLN A 11 3.49 -25.42 -2.03
C GLN A 11 2.78 -24.43 -2.95
N ASP A 12 1.46 -24.26 -2.83
CA ASP A 12 0.71 -23.26 -3.58
C ASP A 12 1.17 -21.84 -3.24
N LEU A 13 1.43 -21.55 -1.95
CA LEU A 13 2.02 -20.27 -1.53
C LEU A 13 3.42 -20.06 -2.10
N LEU A 14 4.29 -21.07 -2.08
CA LEU A 14 5.63 -20.97 -2.65
C LEU A 14 5.61 -20.82 -4.19
N GLU A 15 4.65 -21.46 -4.86
CA GLU A 15 4.39 -21.30 -6.29
C GLU A 15 3.92 -19.87 -6.60
N LEU A 16 3.01 -19.33 -5.79
CA LEU A 16 2.56 -17.92 -5.87
C LEU A 16 3.73 -16.97 -5.63
N PHE A 17 4.54 -17.15 -4.58
CA PHE A 17 5.72 -16.32 -4.34
C PHE A 17 6.75 -16.43 -5.48
N ARG A 18 6.90 -17.60 -6.10
CA ARG A 18 7.77 -17.79 -7.25
C ARG A 18 7.20 -17.08 -8.49
N GLN A 19 5.90 -17.19 -8.74
CA GLN A 19 5.21 -16.50 -9.83
C GLN A 19 5.25 -14.98 -9.63
N GLU A 20 5.08 -14.48 -8.42
CA GLU A 20 5.28 -13.07 -8.03
C GLU A 20 6.70 -12.61 -8.38
N LYS A 21 7.70 -13.42 -8.03
CA LYS A 21 9.12 -13.14 -8.29
C LYS A 21 9.50 -13.23 -9.77
N GLU A 22 8.84 -14.07 -10.55
CA GLU A 22 9.02 -14.16 -12.02
C GLU A 22 8.22 -13.07 -12.76
N ARG A 23 7.05 -12.67 -12.26
CA ARG A 23 6.29 -11.48 -12.71
C ARG A 23 7.11 -10.21 -12.48
N GLN A 24 7.92 -10.19 -11.42
CA GLN A 24 8.96 -9.18 -11.18
C GLN A 24 10.22 -9.32 -12.06
N LYS A 25 10.30 -10.27 -13.00
CA LYS A 25 11.43 -10.40 -13.95
C LYS A 25 11.04 -10.08 -15.39
N ALA A 26 9.81 -10.38 -15.80
CA ALA A 26 9.30 -10.05 -17.13
C ALA A 26 8.58 -8.69 -17.10
N PHE A 27 9.34 -7.59 -17.24
CA PHE A 27 8.74 -6.27 -17.31
C PHE A 27 8.28 -5.95 -18.73
N PRO A 28 7.01 -5.53 -18.90
CA PRO A 28 6.60 -4.96 -20.18
C PRO A 28 7.36 -3.64 -20.39
N PRO A 29 7.53 -3.19 -21.65
CA PRO A 29 8.18 -1.90 -21.94
C PRO A 29 7.54 -0.78 -21.12
N ALA A 30 8.30 0.28 -20.80
CA ALA A 30 7.87 1.34 -19.89
C ALA A 30 6.50 1.97 -20.23
N THR A 31 6.08 1.90 -21.49
CA THR A 31 4.77 2.34 -22.01
C THR A 31 3.57 1.49 -21.57
N ASN A 32 3.80 0.24 -21.18
CA ASN A 32 2.73 -0.68 -20.82
C ASN A 32 2.56 -0.70 -19.31
N LEU A 33 1.36 -0.33 -18.85
CA LEU A 33 0.94 -0.49 -17.48
C LEU A 33 0.59 -1.96 -17.21
N LEU A 34 0.95 -2.47 -16.04
CA LEU A 34 0.43 -3.74 -15.55
C LEU A 34 -1.07 -3.62 -15.25
N PRO A 35 -1.84 -4.72 -15.25
CA PRO A 35 -3.27 -4.68 -14.91
C PRO A 35 -3.58 -3.95 -13.61
N ASP A 36 -2.72 -4.13 -12.59
CA ASP A 36 -2.87 -3.51 -11.28
C ASP A 36 -2.59 -1.99 -11.28
N GLU A 37 -1.87 -1.50 -12.29
CA GLU A 37 -1.54 -0.08 -12.46
C GLU A 37 -2.66 0.71 -13.15
N ILE A 38 -3.55 0.02 -13.88
CA ILE A 38 -4.64 0.64 -14.65
C ILE A 38 -5.57 1.42 -13.73
N PHE A 39 -5.93 0.84 -12.57
CA PHE A 39 -6.75 1.51 -11.58
C PHE A 39 -6.16 2.88 -11.20
N TRP A 40 -4.86 2.94 -10.89
CA TRP A 40 -4.19 4.16 -10.47
C TRP A 40 -4.13 5.21 -11.58
N ARG A 41 -3.86 4.78 -12.82
CA ARG A 41 -3.93 5.68 -13.98
C ARG A 41 -5.32 6.29 -14.15
N ASP A 42 -6.35 5.47 -14.09
CA ASP A 42 -7.73 5.89 -14.33
C ASP A 42 -8.25 6.81 -13.21
N HIS A 43 -7.62 6.78 -12.04
CA HIS A 43 -7.95 7.64 -10.89
C HIS A 43 -7.04 8.88 -10.75
N GLN A 44 -6.00 9.03 -11.58
CA GLN A 44 -5.02 10.11 -11.42
C GLN A 44 -5.65 11.51 -11.47
N VAL A 45 -6.52 11.78 -12.45
CA VAL A 45 -7.15 13.10 -12.61
C VAL A 45 -8.00 13.43 -11.37
N TRP A 46 -8.79 12.48 -10.89
CA TRP A 46 -9.62 12.65 -9.70
C TRP A 46 -8.77 12.83 -8.42
N LEU A 47 -7.71 12.04 -8.26
CA LEU A 47 -6.79 12.20 -7.12
C LEU A 47 -6.13 13.58 -7.13
N GLN A 48 -5.75 14.09 -8.31
CA GLN A 48 -5.21 15.44 -8.46
C GLN A 48 -6.24 16.50 -8.04
N GLU A 49 -7.51 16.35 -8.42
CA GLU A 49 -8.60 17.23 -7.95
C GLU A 49 -8.78 17.17 -6.42
N LYS A 50 -8.55 16.01 -5.81
CA LYS A 50 -8.52 15.82 -4.34
C LYS A 50 -7.23 16.31 -3.69
N GLY A 51 -6.26 16.82 -4.46
CA GLY A 51 -5.02 17.38 -3.94
C GLY A 51 -3.87 16.38 -3.82
N TYR A 52 -3.94 15.23 -4.49
CA TYR A 52 -2.94 14.18 -4.46
C TYR A 52 -2.43 13.88 -5.88
N MET A 53 -1.15 14.14 -6.12
CA MET A 53 -0.51 13.90 -7.41
C MET A 53 0.21 12.55 -7.38
N LEU A 54 -0.20 11.59 -8.22
CA LEU A 54 0.58 10.36 -8.41
C LEU A 54 1.84 10.62 -9.24
N ARG A 55 2.75 9.63 -9.25
CA ARG A 55 3.93 9.64 -10.13
C ARG A 55 3.53 9.82 -11.60
N PRO A 56 4.37 10.49 -12.43
CA PRO A 56 4.04 10.81 -13.82
C PRO A 56 3.54 9.62 -14.64
N ARG A 57 4.06 8.40 -14.40
CA ARG A 57 3.64 7.14 -15.02
C ARG A 57 2.12 6.92 -15.07
N TYR A 58 1.39 7.41 -14.08
CA TYR A 58 -0.05 7.23 -13.96
C TYR A 58 -0.85 8.36 -14.60
N HIS A 59 -0.20 9.39 -15.14
CA HIS A 59 -0.88 10.42 -15.91
C HIS A 59 -1.25 9.88 -17.31
N PRO A 60 -2.50 10.01 -17.77
CA PRO A 60 -2.93 9.50 -19.08
C PRO A 60 -2.07 9.98 -20.25
N ASP A 61 -1.61 11.24 -20.20
CA ASP A 61 -0.77 11.84 -21.23
C ASP A 61 0.75 11.64 -21.03
N TRP A 62 1.16 10.76 -20.10
CA TRP A 62 2.58 10.59 -19.80
C TRP A 62 3.34 9.86 -20.91
N ILE A 63 4.55 10.35 -21.16
CA ILE A 63 5.52 9.77 -22.07
C ILE A 63 6.71 9.26 -21.23
N PRO A 64 7.13 8.00 -21.38
CA PRO A 64 8.24 7.46 -20.61
C PRO A 64 9.52 8.27 -20.72
N SER A 65 10.18 8.53 -19.58
CA SER A 65 11.51 9.15 -19.55
C SER A 65 12.57 8.34 -20.29
N SER A 66 12.39 7.02 -20.40
CA SER A 66 13.26 6.11 -21.14
C SER A 66 12.46 5.00 -21.83
N PRO A 67 12.09 5.17 -23.11
CA PRO A 67 11.26 4.19 -23.84
C PRO A 67 11.96 2.86 -24.11
N THR A 68 13.29 2.81 -23.98
CA THR A 68 14.12 1.61 -24.20
C THR A 68 14.66 0.99 -22.92
N TYR A 69 14.23 1.47 -21.75
CA TYR A 69 14.73 0.95 -20.48
C TYR A 69 14.30 -0.51 -20.28
N VAL A 70 15.27 -1.42 -20.41
CA VAL A 70 15.17 -2.81 -19.98
C VAL A 70 15.85 -2.87 -18.62
N ARG A 71 15.13 -3.30 -17.59
CA ARG A 71 15.62 -3.39 -16.21
C ARG A 71 16.83 -4.32 -16.14
N SER A 72 18.03 -3.77 -16.22
CA SER A 72 19.28 -4.53 -16.08
C SER A 72 19.78 -4.56 -14.64
N LYS A 73 19.46 -3.53 -13.83
CA LYS A 73 19.85 -3.39 -12.42
C LYS A 73 18.79 -2.62 -11.63
N TYR A 74 18.50 -3.08 -10.40
CA TYR A 74 17.44 -2.53 -9.53
C TYR A 74 17.62 -1.05 -9.15
N TRP A 75 18.86 -0.57 -9.03
CA TRP A 75 19.17 0.83 -8.68
C TRP A 75 19.09 1.80 -9.86
N ALA A 76 19.01 1.28 -11.08
CA ALA A 76 19.01 2.09 -12.30
C ALA A 76 17.59 2.35 -12.83
N VAL A 77 16.56 2.06 -12.03
CA VAL A 77 15.16 2.18 -12.44
C VAL A 77 14.76 3.66 -12.29
N PRO A 78 14.34 4.34 -13.37
CA PRO A 78 13.73 5.65 -13.26
C PRO A 78 12.56 5.66 -12.26
N GLU A 79 12.32 6.77 -11.57
CA GLU A 79 11.22 6.89 -10.60
C GLU A 79 9.86 6.53 -11.22
N ASP A 80 9.66 6.95 -12.48
CA ASP A 80 8.49 6.70 -13.32
C ASP A 80 8.46 5.29 -13.97
N ALA A 81 9.44 4.44 -13.65
CA ALA A 81 9.47 3.01 -13.98
C ALA A 81 9.48 2.12 -12.74
N THR A 82 9.44 2.70 -11.53
CA THR A 82 9.30 1.95 -10.28
C THR A 82 7.89 1.39 -10.21
N LEU A 83 7.76 0.11 -9.89
CA LEU A 83 6.46 -0.53 -9.75
C LEU A 83 6.02 -0.54 -8.29
N PRO A 84 4.71 -0.48 -8.02
CA PRO A 84 4.22 -0.65 -6.67
C PRO A 84 4.58 -2.05 -6.17
N TYR A 85 4.99 -2.15 -4.91
CA TYR A 85 5.29 -3.44 -4.27
C TYR A 85 4.03 -4.28 -4.05
N SER A 86 2.88 -3.62 -3.86
CA SER A 86 1.56 -4.24 -3.72
C SER A 86 0.58 -3.55 -4.66
N PRO A 87 -0.33 -4.27 -5.34
CA PRO A 87 -1.31 -3.69 -6.25
C PRO A 87 -2.33 -2.78 -5.53
N HIS A 88 -2.39 -2.85 -4.21
CA HIS A 88 -3.28 -2.06 -3.36
C HIS A 88 -2.60 -0.83 -2.75
N ILE A 89 -1.30 -0.60 -2.96
CA ILE A 89 -0.56 0.48 -2.31
C ILE A 89 0.19 1.29 -3.36
N LEU A 90 0.05 2.62 -3.31
CA LEU A 90 0.80 3.54 -4.15
C LEU A 90 1.21 4.79 -3.39
N ASP A 91 2.39 5.33 -3.68
CA ASP A 91 2.83 6.63 -3.19
C ASP A 91 2.20 7.79 -3.99
N ALA A 92 1.97 8.90 -3.32
CA ALA A 92 1.48 10.13 -3.94
C ALA A 92 2.12 11.35 -3.26
N LYS A 93 2.08 12.49 -3.95
CA LYS A 93 2.50 13.78 -3.40
C LYS A 93 1.27 14.63 -3.07
N ARG A 94 1.11 15.03 -1.80
CA ARG A 94 0.10 16.01 -1.41
C ARG A 94 0.47 17.36 -2.04
N ILE A 95 -0.39 17.90 -2.89
CA ILE A 95 -0.09 19.07 -3.73
C ILE A 95 0.11 20.33 -2.87
N SER A 96 -0.68 20.49 -1.81
CA SER A 96 -0.67 21.68 -0.96
C SER A 96 0.62 21.83 -0.13
N THR A 97 1.20 20.74 0.36
CA THR A 97 2.38 20.75 1.23
C THR A 97 3.65 20.25 0.54
N GLY A 98 3.49 19.47 -0.55
CA GLY A 98 4.57 18.75 -1.21
C GLY A 98 5.02 17.48 -0.49
N GLU A 99 4.37 17.10 0.62
CA GLU A 99 4.68 15.89 1.39
C GLU A 99 4.32 14.63 0.62
N LEU A 100 5.10 13.56 0.81
CA LEU A 100 4.78 12.24 0.29
C LEU A 100 3.84 11.49 1.22
N VAL A 101 2.80 10.89 0.66
CA VAL A 101 1.80 10.09 1.36
C VAL A 101 1.69 8.72 0.70
N MET A 102 1.13 7.77 1.44
CA MET A 102 0.74 6.47 0.94
C MET A 102 -0.77 6.44 0.70
N LEU A 103 -1.19 5.92 -0.44
CA LEU A 103 -2.57 5.60 -0.77
C LEU A 103 -2.75 4.08 -0.67
N LYS A 104 -3.68 3.65 0.17
CA LYS A 104 -4.06 2.24 0.32
C LYS A 104 -5.47 2.01 -0.23
N LYS A 105 -5.57 1.15 -1.23
CA LYS A 105 -6.83 0.73 -1.86
C LYS A 105 -7.46 -0.42 -1.07
N VAL A 106 -8.64 -0.17 -0.52
CA VAL A 106 -9.44 -1.13 0.26
C VAL A 106 -10.69 -1.49 -0.54
N SER A 107 -10.97 -2.80 -0.67
CA SER A 107 -12.21 -3.30 -1.25
C SER A 107 -13.20 -3.62 -0.14
N LYS A 108 -14.41 -3.05 -0.20
CA LYS A 108 -15.47 -3.29 0.77
C LYS A 108 -16.03 -4.71 0.67
N THR A 109 -16.00 -5.31 -0.51
CA THR A 109 -16.45 -6.70 -0.70
C THR A 109 -15.54 -7.69 0.03
N TYR A 110 -14.21 -7.49 -0.04
CA TYR A 110 -13.25 -8.41 0.58
C TYR A 110 -12.87 -8.01 2.01
N HIS A 111 -12.87 -6.71 2.32
CA HIS A 111 -12.46 -6.12 3.59
C HIS A 111 -13.48 -5.06 4.06
N PRO A 112 -14.74 -5.46 4.33
CA PRO A 112 -15.85 -4.53 4.58
C PRO A 112 -15.62 -3.59 5.77
N GLU A 113 -14.89 -4.07 6.78
CA GLU A 113 -14.69 -3.34 8.04
C GLU A 113 -13.35 -2.62 8.10
N GLU A 114 -12.46 -2.79 7.12
CA GLU A 114 -11.07 -2.31 7.24
C GLU A 114 -10.97 -0.79 7.34
N ALA A 115 -11.71 -0.05 6.50
CA ALA A 115 -11.73 1.41 6.56
C ALA A 115 -12.36 1.90 7.88
N ASP A 116 -13.49 1.32 8.28
CA ASP A 116 -14.22 1.69 9.49
C ASP A 116 -13.39 1.40 10.76
N ILE A 117 -12.68 0.28 10.81
CA ILE A 117 -11.77 -0.07 11.91
C ILE A 117 -10.61 0.94 11.97
N HIS A 118 -10.01 1.30 10.83
CA HIS A 118 -8.92 2.26 10.79
C HIS A 118 -9.38 3.63 11.29
N GLU A 119 -10.52 4.12 10.81
CA GLU A 119 -11.15 5.36 11.27
C GLU A 119 -11.45 5.31 12.77
N PHE A 120 -12.00 4.20 13.27
CA PHE A 120 -12.28 4.03 14.69
C PHE A 120 -11.01 4.10 15.55
N LEU A 121 -9.93 3.43 15.16
CA LEU A 121 -8.67 3.40 15.90
C LEU A 121 -7.89 4.72 15.83
N THR A 122 -8.23 5.61 14.89
CA THR A 122 -7.57 6.91 14.67
C THR A 122 -8.48 8.10 14.96
N ALA A 123 -9.67 7.86 15.51
CA ALA A 123 -10.57 8.90 15.97
C ALA A 123 -10.19 9.40 17.36
N ASP A 124 -10.56 10.65 17.69
CA ASP A 124 -10.47 11.13 19.07
C ASP A 124 -11.38 10.31 20.00
N PRO A 125 -10.92 9.94 21.22
CA PRO A 125 -9.64 10.32 21.84
C PRO A 125 -8.47 9.36 21.56
N PHE A 126 -8.69 8.29 20.80
CA PHE A 126 -7.73 7.20 20.62
C PHE A 126 -6.44 7.60 19.90
N ASP A 127 -6.52 8.56 18.96
CA ASP A 127 -5.35 9.09 18.25
C ASP A 127 -4.33 9.75 19.21
N SER A 128 -4.82 10.27 20.33
CA SER A 128 -3.97 10.93 21.34
C SER A 128 -3.28 9.96 22.32
N TYR A 129 -3.60 8.66 22.26
CA TYR A 129 -3.08 7.69 23.22
C TYR A 129 -1.65 7.28 22.85
N PRO A 130 -0.66 7.41 23.75
CA PRO A 130 0.73 7.11 23.43
C PRO A 130 0.98 5.61 23.17
N GLU A 131 0.09 4.73 23.61
CA GLU A 131 0.13 3.29 23.31
C GLU A 131 -0.49 2.93 21.95
N ASN A 132 -1.17 3.88 21.29
CA ASN A 132 -1.74 3.68 19.98
C ASN A 132 -0.65 3.82 18.91
N HIS A 133 -0.10 2.68 18.50
CA HIS A 133 0.88 2.60 17.42
C HIS A 133 0.24 2.25 16.06
N CYS A 134 -1.09 2.41 15.92
CA CYS A 134 -1.74 2.28 14.62
C CYS A 134 -1.33 3.43 13.70
N ALA A 135 -1.29 3.17 12.40
CA ALA A 135 -0.93 4.20 11.43
C ALA A 135 -1.97 5.34 11.48
N PRO A 136 -1.57 6.62 11.60
CA PRO A 136 -2.50 7.73 11.51
C PRO A 136 -3.22 7.75 10.16
N LEU A 137 -4.47 8.19 10.18
CA LEU A 137 -5.30 8.34 8.98
C LEU A 137 -5.45 9.81 8.66
N TYR A 138 -4.96 10.23 7.49
CA TYR A 138 -5.10 11.62 7.06
C TYR A 138 -6.46 11.88 6.42
N GLU A 139 -6.95 10.94 5.61
CA GLU A 139 -8.22 11.09 4.89
C GLU A 139 -8.69 9.75 4.33
N THR A 140 -10.00 9.58 4.22
CA THR A 140 -10.66 8.48 3.51
C THR A 140 -11.34 9.04 2.26
N LEU A 141 -11.01 8.48 1.09
CA LEU A 141 -11.52 8.91 -0.21
C LEU A 141 -12.33 7.80 -0.87
N GLN A 142 -13.63 8.03 -1.10
CA GLN A 142 -14.45 7.12 -1.89
C GLN A 142 -14.13 7.27 -3.38
N SER A 143 -13.85 6.15 -4.07
CA SER A 143 -13.66 6.20 -5.52
C SER A 143 -14.96 6.65 -6.22
N PRO A 144 -14.88 7.58 -7.20
CA PRO A 144 -16.04 8.00 -7.99
C PRO A 144 -16.41 7.00 -9.08
N ASN A 145 -15.50 6.09 -9.43
CA ASN A 145 -15.66 5.14 -10.53
C ASN A 145 -16.01 3.73 -10.03
N ASP A 146 -15.84 3.48 -8.73
CA ASP A 146 -16.04 2.17 -8.12
C ASP A 146 -16.54 2.31 -6.67
N GLU A 147 -17.81 1.98 -6.43
CA GLU A 147 -18.43 2.07 -5.10
C GLU A 147 -17.85 1.04 -4.11
N ASP A 148 -17.25 -0.04 -4.61
CA ASP A 148 -16.60 -1.06 -3.78
C ASP A 148 -15.24 -0.61 -3.25
N ILE A 149 -14.64 0.40 -3.87
CA ILE A 149 -13.27 0.82 -3.55
C ILE A 149 -13.24 2.12 -2.76
N THR A 150 -12.54 2.07 -1.63
CA THR A 150 -12.17 3.25 -0.85
C THR A 150 -10.65 3.35 -0.76
N LEU A 151 -10.12 4.56 -0.78
CA LEU A 151 -8.70 4.82 -0.61
C LEU A 151 -8.45 5.47 0.76
N LEU A 152 -7.54 4.88 1.52
CA LEU A 152 -7.02 5.49 2.76
C LEU A 152 -5.74 6.26 2.43
N VAL A 153 -5.68 7.52 2.87
CA VAL A 153 -4.48 8.35 2.80
C VAL A 153 -3.75 8.28 4.12
N LEU A 154 -2.52 7.77 4.07
CA LEU A 154 -1.69 7.46 5.23
C LEU A 154 -0.32 8.15 5.11
N PRO A 155 0.43 8.33 6.21
CA PRO A 155 1.84 8.66 6.13
C PRO A 155 2.61 7.66 5.23
N LEU A 156 3.63 8.14 4.51
CA LEU A 156 4.46 7.25 3.72
C LEU A 156 5.39 6.43 4.63
N TYR A 157 5.12 5.13 4.74
CA TYR A 157 5.95 4.19 5.49
C TYR A 157 7.03 3.52 4.62
N ARG A 158 8.09 3.09 5.30
CA ARG A 158 9.07 2.13 4.77
C ARG A 158 8.87 0.78 5.46
N ARG A 159 9.37 -0.28 4.83
CA ARG A 159 9.53 -1.58 5.51
C ARG A 159 10.31 -1.42 6.81
N PHE A 160 9.87 -2.12 7.85
CA PHE A 160 10.50 -2.06 9.17
C PHE A 160 11.90 -2.70 9.22
N ASP A 161 12.23 -3.55 8.25
CA ASP A 161 13.49 -4.30 8.16
C ASP A 161 14.49 -3.70 7.16
N ASP A 162 14.21 -2.49 6.65
CA ASP A 162 15.09 -1.78 5.71
C ASP A 162 15.28 -0.30 6.14
N PRO A 163 16.48 0.10 6.61
CA PRO A 163 17.67 -0.73 6.79
C PRO A 163 17.48 -1.81 7.88
N PRO A 164 18.30 -2.88 7.88
CA PRO A 164 18.23 -3.90 8.92
C PRO A 164 18.59 -3.32 10.29
N PHE A 165 18.05 -3.90 11.35
CA PHE A 165 18.45 -3.57 12.72
C PHE A 165 19.95 -3.78 12.95
N GLU A 166 20.63 -2.81 13.53
CA GLU A 166 22.06 -2.83 13.82
C GLU A 166 22.34 -3.25 15.28
N THR A 167 21.36 -3.06 16.17
CA THR A 167 21.50 -3.38 17.60
C THR A 167 20.34 -4.19 18.17
N VAL A 168 20.62 -4.95 19.23
CA VAL A 168 19.57 -5.63 20.02
C VAL A 168 18.59 -4.62 20.63
N GLY A 169 19.06 -3.41 20.95
CA GLY A 169 18.22 -2.34 21.49
C GLY A 169 17.11 -1.92 20.53
N GLU A 170 17.42 -1.77 19.23
CA GLU A 170 16.43 -1.43 18.21
C GLU A 170 15.38 -2.53 18.04
N ILE A 171 15.80 -3.80 18.10
CA ILE A 171 14.89 -4.95 18.01
C ILE A 171 13.95 -4.99 19.22
N VAL A 172 14.51 -4.80 20.43
CA VAL A 172 13.72 -4.76 21.67
C VAL A 172 12.71 -3.61 21.63
N GLU A 173 13.12 -2.45 21.14
CA GLU A 173 12.26 -1.27 21.01
C GLU A 173 11.15 -1.47 19.97
N PHE A 174 11.47 -2.09 18.83
CA PHE A 174 10.49 -2.49 17.82
C PHE A 174 9.42 -3.44 18.40
N PHE A 175 9.84 -4.48 19.13
CA PHE A 175 8.88 -5.40 19.77
C PHE A 175 8.05 -4.72 20.85
N ARG A 176 8.63 -3.80 21.63
CA ARG A 176 7.90 -3.01 22.62
C ARG A 176 6.74 -2.25 21.97
N GLN A 177 7.02 -1.52 20.88
CA GLN A 177 6.00 -0.75 20.15
C GLN A 177 4.92 -1.67 19.55
N ILE A 178 5.31 -2.80 18.93
CA ILE A 178 4.35 -3.78 18.41
C ILE A 178 3.43 -4.31 19.52
N PHE A 179 3.97 -4.69 20.67
CA PHE A 179 3.17 -5.24 21.76
C PHE A 179 2.26 -4.21 22.41
N GLU A 180 2.70 -2.96 22.50
CA GLU A 180 1.85 -1.85 22.94
C GLU A 180 0.67 -1.63 21.98
N GLY A 181 0.94 -1.57 20.67
CA GLY A 181 -0.10 -1.41 19.66
C GLY A 181 -1.09 -2.58 19.63
N LEU A 182 -0.59 -3.82 19.73
CA LEU A 182 -1.45 -5.01 19.83
C LEU A 182 -2.32 -4.98 21.09
N ARG A 183 -1.74 -4.64 22.24
CA ARG A 183 -2.51 -4.50 23.49
C ARG A 183 -3.60 -3.43 23.35
N PHE A 184 -3.27 -2.29 22.75
CA PHE A 184 -4.21 -1.21 22.49
C PHE A 184 -5.36 -1.66 21.59
N MET A 185 -5.07 -2.29 20.45
CA MET A 185 -6.11 -2.84 19.55
C MET A 185 -7.01 -3.84 20.27
N HIS A 186 -6.44 -4.75 21.07
CA HIS A 186 -7.21 -5.71 21.85
C HIS A 186 -8.08 -5.07 22.94
N GLN A 187 -7.63 -3.97 23.57
CA GLN A 187 -8.45 -3.19 24.50
C GLN A 187 -9.64 -2.53 23.78
N CYS A 188 -9.48 -2.22 22.50
CA CYS A 188 -10.55 -1.72 21.63
C CYS A 188 -11.37 -2.86 20.99
N HIS A 189 -11.18 -4.12 21.41
CA HIS A 189 -11.82 -5.31 20.85
C HIS A 189 -11.56 -5.55 19.36
N VAL A 190 -10.45 -5.02 18.84
CA VAL A 190 -9.97 -5.26 17.47
C VAL A 190 -8.81 -6.26 17.51
N ALA A 191 -8.84 -7.27 16.65
CA ALA A 191 -7.76 -8.24 16.50
C ALA A 191 -7.03 -8.05 15.17
N HIS A 192 -5.70 -8.00 15.22
CA HIS A 192 -4.86 -8.01 14.02
C HIS A 192 -4.61 -9.48 13.62
N TRP A 193 -5.13 -9.91 12.46
CA TRP A 193 -4.96 -11.27 11.92
C TRP A 193 -4.19 -11.26 10.60
#